data_AF-A0A239D537-F1
#
_entry.id   AF-A0A239D537-F1
#
_cell.length_a   1.000
_cell.length_b   1.000
_cell.length_c   1.000
_cell.angle_alpha   90.00
_cell.angle_beta   90.00
_cell.angle_gamma   90.00
#
_symmetry.space_group_name_H-M   'P 1'
#
loop_
_entity.id
_entity.type
_entity.pdbx_description
1 polymer ?
#
loop_
_entity_poly.entity_id
_entity_poly.type
_entity_poly.pdbx_seq_one_letter_code
_entity_poly.pdbx_strand_id
1 'polypeptide(L)'
;MPRLASLLTLLLFALPAAAQQIAFTFDDLPAHGALPAGMKRIDIANSVLDTLRREKMPPTYGFVNGIRVQESPETLNVLKAWRAAGQPLASHTWSHIDLTTATPEQFEADILKNEPLLESLMPSPDQNWRYLRYPYLHEGETLEKRRAVRAWLTEHRYRIAETAMDFNDYLWNDPYARCVAQHDDKSIAYLHDSYLATAEQFMTLFRGLSKDVYGHEIPYVLLMHLGAFDAKMLPELIAMYRSHGFTFVTLEQAQSDPAYAHDPDIALKYGGTLIEQEVAARKIRFPANHLPEKELAEVCKAPAK
;
A
#
# COMPACT_ATOMS: atom_id res chain seq x y z
N MET A 1 45.37 22.88 52.79
CA MET A 1 45.31 22.03 51.58
C MET A 1 43.85 21.94 51.13
N PRO A 2 43.44 22.62 50.04
CA PRO A 2 42.04 22.57 49.60
C PRO A 2 41.78 21.27 48.86
N ARG A 3 40.65 20.61 49.18
CA ARG A 3 40.18 19.41 48.47
C ARG A 3 39.47 19.85 47.20
N LEU A 4 40.01 19.50 46.03
CA LEU A 4 39.32 19.61 44.75
C LEU A 4 38.11 18.68 44.75
N ALA A 5 36.91 19.24 44.58
CA ALA A 5 35.72 18.48 44.24
C ALA A 5 35.65 18.35 42.71
N SER A 6 35.82 17.14 42.20
CA SER A 6 35.60 16.83 40.79
C SER A 6 34.10 16.80 40.51
N LEU A 7 33.58 17.76 39.74
CA LEU A 7 32.26 17.67 39.14
C LEU A 7 32.30 16.64 38.01
N LEU A 8 31.55 15.55 38.17
CA LEU A 8 31.29 14.57 37.13
C LEU A 8 30.10 15.06 36.30
N THR A 9 30.37 15.67 35.14
CA THR A 9 29.31 16.11 34.21
C THR A 9 28.74 14.89 33.48
N LEU A 10 27.54 14.46 33.84
CA LEU A 10 26.79 13.45 33.10
C LEU A 10 26.34 14.05 31.76
N LEU A 11 27.02 13.69 30.66
CA LEU A 11 26.53 13.95 29.30
C LEU A 11 25.39 12.97 29.01
N LEU A 12 24.14 13.41 29.20
CA LEU A 12 22.98 12.73 28.64
C LEU A 12 23.03 12.86 27.12
N PHE A 13 23.49 11.82 26.44
CA PHE A 13 23.24 11.65 25.02
C PHE A 13 21.75 11.39 24.83
N ALA A 14 20.99 12.43 24.49
CA ALA A 14 19.68 12.24 23.90
C ALA A 14 19.89 11.54 22.56
N LEU A 15 19.64 10.23 22.51
CA LEU A 15 19.51 9.52 21.24
C LEU A 15 18.47 10.28 20.41
N PRO A 16 18.77 10.67 19.16
CA PRO A 16 17.75 11.27 18.32
C PRO A 16 16.61 10.26 18.22
N ALA A 17 15.42 10.63 18.70
CA ALA A 17 14.23 9.86 18.42
C ALA A 17 14.04 9.93 16.90
N ALA A 18 14.50 8.89 16.20
CA ALA A 18 14.29 8.79 14.76
C ALA A 18 12.78 8.75 14.53
N ALA A 19 12.28 9.70 13.74
CA ALA A 19 10.89 9.72 13.35
C ALA A 19 10.55 8.43 12.59
N GLN A 20 9.40 7.83 12.87
CA GLN A 20 9.00 6.58 12.23
C GLN A 20 8.86 6.81 10.72
N GLN A 21 9.39 5.91 9.90
CA GLN A 21 9.38 6.07 8.44
C GLN A 21 8.17 5.34 7.83
N ILE A 22 7.58 5.93 6.79
CA ILE A 22 6.50 5.31 6.02
C ILE A 22 6.61 5.66 4.52
N ALA A 23 6.51 4.64 3.67
CA ALA A 23 6.40 4.77 2.22
C ALA A 23 4.95 4.58 1.79
N PHE A 24 4.41 5.54 1.05
CA PHE A 24 3.08 5.39 0.43
C PHE A 24 3.23 4.69 -0.92
N THR A 25 2.40 3.66 -1.15
CA THR A 25 2.33 2.93 -2.41
C THR A 25 0.90 2.79 -2.87
N PHE A 26 0.65 2.80 -4.18
CA PHE A 26 -0.69 2.74 -4.75
C PHE A 26 -0.83 1.52 -5.66
N ASP A 27 -1.80 0.67 -5.37
CA ASP A 27 -2.15 -0.49 -6.17
C ASP A 27 -3.30 -0.14 -7.14
N ASP A 28 -3.54 -1.08 -8.05
CA ASP A 28 -4.61 -1.03 -9.05
C ASP A 28 -4.53 0.14 -10.02
N LEU A 29 -3.33 0.58 -10.38
CA LEU A 29 -3.17 1.51 -11.48
C LEU A 29 -3.53 0.82 -12.80
N PRO A 30 -4.17 1.53 -13.75
CA PRO A 30 -4.59 2.94 -13.73
C PRO A 30 -5.97 3.23 -13.10
N ALA A 31 -6.66 2.24 -12.54
CA ALA A 31 -8.04 2.40 -12.11
C ALA A 31 -8.47 1.38 -11.03
N HIS A 32 -8.94 1.91 -9.89
CA HIS A 32 -9.52 1.13 -8.80
C HIS A 32 -10.95 1.57 -8.45
N GLY A 33 -11.79 0.62 -8.03
CA GLY A 33 -13.15 0.87 -7.52
C GLY A 33 -14.13 1.48 -8.53
N ALA A 34 -15.38 1.69 -8.12
CA ALA A 34 -16.39 2.37 -8.93
C ALA A 34 -16.02 3.82 -9.23
N LEU A 35 -16.28 4.27 -10.47
CA LEU A 35 -16.06 5.66 -10.88
C LEU A 35 -17.29 6.50 -10.51
N PRO A 36 -17.19 7.49 -9.60
CA PRO A 36 -18.36 8.29 -9.25
C PRO A 36 -18.79 9.19 -10.43
N ALA A 37 -20.09 9.52 -10.46
CA ALA A 37 -20.69 10.27 -11.56
C ALA A 37 -19.98 11.61 -11.81
N GLY A 38 -19.65 11.88 -13.08
CA GLY A 38 -19.03 13.14 -13.50
C GLY A 38 -17.49 13.19 -13.36
N MET A 39 -16.85 12.16 -12.80
CA MET A 39 -15.39 12.07 -12.74
C MET A 39 -14.80 11.20 -13.84
N LYS A 40 -13.53 11.43 -14.19
CA LYS A 40 -12.72 10.55 -15.04
C LYS A 40 -11.56 9.97 -14.23
N ARG A 41 -11.04 8.82 -14.66
CA ARG A 41 -9.87 8.18 -14.04
C ARG A 41 -8.65 9.09 -13.98
N ILE A 42 -8.46 9.91 -15.01
CA ILE A 42 -7.36 10.89 -15.04
C ILE A 42 -7.51 11.99 -13.99
N ASP A 43 -8.74 12.36 -13.61
CA ASP A 43 -8.98 13.39 -12.59
C ASP A 43 -8.59 12.86 -11.20
N ILE A 44 -8.90 11.59 -10.92
CA ILE A 44 -8.48 10.88 -9.70
C ILE A 44 -6.95 10.84 -9.61
N ALA A 45 -6.28 10.41 -10.69
CA ALA A 45 -4.83 10.35 -10.75
C ALA A 45 -4.19 11.74 -10.55
N ASN A 46 -4.69 12.77 -11.22
CA ASN A 46 -4.18 14.13 -11.09
C ASN A 46 -4.36 14.65 -9.65
N SER A 47 -5.49 14.38 -9.00
CA SER A 47 -5.74 14.75 -7.60
C SER A 47 -4.71 14.14 -6.64
N VAL A 48 -4.40 12.85 -6.82
CA VAL A 48 -3.34 12.16 -6.08
C VAL A 48 -1.98 12.80 -6.35
N LEU A 49 -1.59 12.94 -7.62
CA LEU A 49 -0.29 13.49 -8.01
C LEU A 49 -0.08 14.93 -7.51
N ASP A 50 -1.11 15.78 -7.59
CA ASP A 50 -1.06 17.14 -7.07
C ASP A 50 -0.92 17.17 -5.56
N THR A 51 -1.58 16.25 -4.85
CA THR A 51 -1.44 16.11 -3.40
C THR A 51 -0.04 15.64 -3.03
N LEU A 52 0.48 14.58 -3.66
CA LEU A 52 1.85 14.10 -3.43
C LEU A 52 2.88 15.22 -3.64
N ARG A 53 2.75 16.00 -4.72
CA ARG A 53 3.61 17.15 -5.02
C ARG A 53 3.48 18.26 -3.96
N ARG A 54 2.26 18.66 -3.60
CA ARG A 54 2.00 19.73 -2.63
C ARG A 54 2.53 19.37 -1.25
N GLU A 55 2.32 18.12 -0.84
CA GLU A 55 2.75 17.58 0.45
C GLU A 55 4.24 17.18 0.48
N LYS A 56 4.97 17.37 -0.63
CA LYS A 56 6.39 17.06 -0.79
C LYS A 56 6.70 15.60 -0.48
N MET A 57 5.82 14.71 -0.90
CA MET A 57 6.03 13.27 -0.77
C MET A 57 7.20 12.84 -1.67
N PRO A 58 8.02 11.88 -1.23
CA PRO A 58 9.02 11.26 -2.10
C PRO A 58 8.32 10.50 -3.25
N PRO A 59 9.06 10.09 -4.30
CA PRO A 59 8.49 9.27 -5.36
C PRO A 59 7.80 8.00 -4.81
N THR A 60 6.53 7.83 -5.17
CA THR A 60 5.64 6.74 -4.75
C THR A 60 5.39 5.78 -5.91
N TYR A 61 5.55 4.48 -5.67
CA TYR A 61 5.23 3.47 -6.67
C TYR A 61 3.73 3.36 -6.92
N GLY A 62 3.38 3.23 -8.20
CA GLY A 62 2.08 2.79 -8.66
C GLY A 62 2.16 1.38 -9.27
N PHE A 63 1.45 0.41 -8.71
CA PHE A 63 1.45 -0.98 -9.15
C PHE A 63 0.34 -1.20 -10.19
N VAL A 64 0.73 -1.66 -11.39
CA VAL A 64 -0.09 -1.61 -12.60
C VAL A 64 -0.73 -2.96 -12.92
N ASN A 65 -2.03 -2.97 -13.21
CA ASN A 65 -2.70 -4.04 -13.94
C ASN A 65 -2.91 -3.66 -15.41
N GLY A 66 -2.12 -4.25 -16.31
CA GLY A 66 -2.16 -3.93 -17.74
C GLY A 66 -3.50 -4.23 -18.42
N ILE A 67 -4.31 -5.14 -17.89
CA ILE A 67 -5.64 -5.46 -18.44
C ILE A 67 -6.55 -4.23 -18.51
N ARG A 68 -6.45 -3.31 -17.55
CA ARG A 68 -7.29 -2.11 -17.49
C ARG A 68 -7.06 -1.17 -18.68
N VAL A 69 -5.82 -1.09 -19.17
CA VAL A 69 -5.50 -0.33 -20.38
C VAL A 69 -6.06 -1.04 -21.61
N GLN A 70 -6.10 -2.37 -21.63
CA GLN A 70 -6.72 -3.12 -22.73
C GLN A 70 -8.26 -2.93 -22.73
N GLU A 71 -8.89 -2.97 -21.56
CA GLU A 71 -10.33 -2.76 -21.38
C GLU A 71 -10.76 -1.32 -21.68
N SER A 72 -9.89 -0.35 -21.39
CA SER A 72 -10.17 1.08 -21.55
C SER A 72 -8.89 1.83 -21.94
N PRO A 73 -8.56 1.90 -23.26
CA PRO A 73 -7.30 2.45 -23.76
C PRO A 73 -6.98 3.88 -23.31
N GLU A 74 -7.99 4.70 -23.03
CA GLU A 74 -7.84 6.05 -22.52
C GLU A 74 -7.18 6.11 -21.13
N THR A 75 -7.26 5.04 -20.35
CA THR A 75 -6.63 4.94 -19.03
C THR A 75 -5.11 4.86 -19.11
N LEU A 76 -4.52 4.60 -20.30
CA LEU A 76 -3.08 4.77 -20.53
C LEU A 76 -2.60 6.19 -20.16
N ASN A 77 -3.46 7.20 -20.30
CA ASN A 77 -3.12 8.57 -19.93
C ASN A 77 -2.89 8.74 -18.43
N VAL A 78 -3.50 7.91 -17.57
CA VAL A 78 -3.23 7.88 -16.13
C VAL A 78 -1.79 7.45 -15.87
N LEU A 79 -1.35 6.35 -16.49
CA LEU A 79 0.02 5.85 -16.31
C LEU A 79 1.06 6.84 -16.86
N LYS A 80 0.76 7.47 -18.00
CA LYS A 80 1.62 8.53 -18.56
C LYS A 80 1.71 9.75 -17.63
N ALA A 81 0.59 10.19 -17.05
CA ALA A 81 0.58 11.28 -16.08
C ALA A 81 1.39 10.93 -14.81
N TRP A 82 1.24 9.70 -14.31
CA TRP A 82 2.01 9.19 -13.17
C TRP A 82 3.52 9.28 -13.43
N ARG A 83 3.98 8.77 -14.59
CA ARG A 83 5.38 8.86 -15.01
C ARG A 83 5.85 10.30 -15.24
N ALA A 84 5.03 11.14 -15.87
CA ALA A 84 5.36 12.54 -16.11
C ALA A 84 5.54 13.35 -14.82
N ALA A 85 4.85 12.96 -13.74
CA ALA A 85 5.03 13.51 -12.40
C ALA A 85 6.25 12.96 -11.64
N GLY A 86 7.07 12.13 -12.30
CA GLY A 86 8.27 11.52 -11.71
C GLY A 86 8.02 10.28 -10.86
N GLN A 87 6.77 9.79 -10.81
CA GLN A 87 6.39 8.66 -9.96
C GLN A 87 6.70 7.32 -10.64
N PRO A 88 7.39 6.36 -9.99
CA PRO A 88 7.69 5.05 -10.57
C PRO A 88 6.44 4.17 -10.71
N LEU A 89 6.51 3.22 -11.64
CA LEU A 89 5.53 2.16 -11.84
C LEU A 89 6.16 0.79 -11.54
N ALA A 90 5.34 -0.16 -11.15
CA ALA A 90 5.72 -1.54 -10.87
C ALA A 90 4.60 -2.50 -11.30
N SER A 91 4.87 -3.80 -11.26
CA SER A 91 3.89 -4.82 -11.67
C SER A 91 2.93 -5.16 -10.53
N HIS A 92 1.65 -5.22 -10.85
CA HIS A 92 0.62 -5.85 -10.02
C HIS A 92 0.01 -7.07 -10.74
N THR A 93 0.85 -7.76 -11.53
CA THR A 93 0.43 -8.68 -12.59
C THR A 93 -0.41 -8.00 -13.68
N TRP A 94 -0.72 -8.70 -14.77
CA TRP A 94 -1.49 -8.12 -15.87
C TRP A 94 -2.99 -8.05 -15.55
N SER A 95 -3.59 -9.12 -15.01
CA SER A 95 -5.03 -9.25 -14.79
C SER A 95 -5.49 -9.09 -13.34
N HIS A 96 -4.58 -8.81 -12.40
CA HIS A 96 -4.85 -8.89 -10.96
C HIS A 96 -5.20 -10.33 -10.53
N ILE A 97 -4.45 -11.31 -11.04
CA ILE A 97 -4.71 -12.74 -10.83
C ILE A 97 -4.37 -13.17 -9.39
N ASP A 98 -5.26 -13.94 -8.76
CA ASP A 98 -5.06 -14.47 -7.41
C ASP A 98 -4.26 -15.78 -7.44
N LEU A 99 -3.05 -15.78 -6.87
CA LEU A 99 -2.18 -16.96 -6.80
C LEU A 99 -2.80 -18.11 -5.98
N THR A 100 -3.72 -17.83 -5.06
CA THR A 100 -4.40 -18.90 -4.30
C THR A 100 -5.29 -19.77 -5.19
N THR A 101 -5.74 -19.22 -6.32
CA THR A 101 -6.59 -19.90 -7.30
C THR A 101 -5.86 -20.32 -8.56
N ALA A 102 -4.81 -19.59 -8.93
CA ALA A 102 -3.96 -19.89 -10.09
C ALA A 102 -2.90 -20.96 -9.77
N THR A 103 -2.31 -21.53 -10.82
CA THR A 103 -1.02 -22.25 -10.70
C THR A 103 0.15 -21.26 -10.72
N PRO A 104 1.35 -21.65 -10.23
CA PRO A 104 2.55 -20.82 -10.35
C PRO A 104 2.81 -20.35 -11.79
N GLU A 105 2.68 -21.25 -12.77
CA GLU A 105 2.96 -20.95 -14.18
C GLU A 105 1.94 -19.95 -14.77
N GLN A 106 0.67 -20.03 -14.36
CA GLN A 106 -0.35 -19.05 -14.76
C GLN A 106 -0.04 -17.67 -14.18
N PHE A 107 0.41 -17.61 -12.92
CA PHE A 107 0.79 -16.37 -12.26
C PHE A 107 2.03 -15.74 -12.90
N GLU A 108 3.07 -16.54 -13.17
CA GLU A 108 4.29 -16.12 -13.89
C GLU A 108 3.96 -15.57 -15.29
N ALA A 109 3.12 -16.27 -16.04
CA ALA A 109 2.69 -15.82 -17.36
C ALA A 109 1.91 -14.49 -17.30
N ASP A 110 1.10 -14.29 -16.26
CA ASP A 110 0.34 -13.05 -16.07
C ASP A 110 1.27 -11.88 -15.70
N ILE A 111 2.34 -12.11 -14.92
CA ILE A 111 3.40 -11.12 -14.69
C ILE A 111 4.10 -10.75 -16.00
N LEU A 112 4.56 -11.74 -16.76
CA LEU A 112 5.27 -11.53 -18.02
C LEU A 112 4.42 -10.76 -19.04
N LYS A 113 3.12 -11.02 -19.07
CA LYS A 113 2.18 -10.31 -19.95
C LYS A 113 2.09 -8.81 -19.65
N ASN A 114 2.42 -8.39 -18.43
CA ASN A 114 2.42 -6.99 -18.02
C ASN A 114 3.71 -6.25 -18.42
N GLU A 115 4.83 -6.97 -18.62
CA GLU A 115 6.16 -6.38 -18.87
C GLU A 115 6.20 -5.42 -20.07
N PRO A 116 5.62 -5.71 -21.25
CA PRO A 116 5.72 -4.82 -22.41
C PRO A 116 5.15 -3.42 -22.14
N LEU A 117 4.07 -3.33 -21.35
CA LEU A 117 3.49 -2.06 -20.96
C LEU A 117 4.43 -1.29 -20.01
N LEU A 118 4.95 -1.96 -18.99
CA LEU A 118 5.86 -1.37 -18.00
C LEU A 118 7.17 -0.90 -18.66
N GLU A 119 7.77 -1.72 -19.52
CA GLU A 119 8.98 -1.37 -20.28
C GLU A 119 8.77 -0.15 -21.17
N SER A 120 7.62 -0.04 -21.82
CA SER A 120 7.30 1.12 -22.67
C SER A 120 7.17 2.43 -21.89
N LEU A 121 6.80 2.36 -20.60
CA LEU A 121 6.59 3.50 -19.71
C LEU A 121 7.80 3.80 -18.81
N MET A 122 8.71 2.84 -18.67
CA MET A 122 9.94 2.91 -17.88
C MET A 122 11.14 2.33 -18.65
N PRO A 123 11.53 2.92 -19.81
CA PRO A 123 12.51 2.33 -20.72
C PRO A 123 13.97 2.46 -20.23
N SER A 124 14.25 3.30 -19.23
CA SER A 124 15.61 3.51 -18.74
C SER A 124 16.06 2.31 -17.90
N PRO A 125 17.28 1.77 -18.11
CA PRO A 125 17.84 0.71 -17.27
C PRO A 125 17.94 1.07 -15.78
N ASP A 126 18.02 2.36 -15.46
CA ASP A 126 18.07 2.87 -14.09
C ASP A 126 16.68 2.90 -13.43
N GLN A 127 15.61 2.69 -14.21
CA GLN A 127 14.23 2.69 -13.74
C GLN A 127 13.80 1.24 -13.46
N ASN A 128 13.83 0.87 -12.18
CA ASN A 128 13.49 -0.49 -11.76
C ASN A 128 11.97 -0.66 -11.60
N TRP A 129 11.30 -1.06 -12.68
CA TRP A 129 9.89 -1.47 -12.66
C TRP A 129 9.69 -2.91 -12.17
N ARG A 130 10.77 -3.68 -11.94
CA ARG A 130 10.73 -5.06 -11.45
C ARG A 130 10.50 -5.13 -9.94
N TYR A 131 9.60 -4.29 -9.43
CA TYR A 131 8.90 -4.58 -8.19
C TYR A 131 7.59 -5.31 -8.54
N LEU A 132 7.24 -6.31 -7.74
CA LEU A 132 5.96 -6.99 -7.79
C LEU A 132 5.24 -6.80 -6.46
N ARG A 133 3.98 -6.39 -6.54
CA ARG A 133 3.01 -6.55 -5.46
C ARG A 133 2.07 -7.69 -5.83
N TYR A 134 1.94 -8.69 -4.95
CA TYR A 134 0.97 -9.77 -5.16
C TYR A 134 -0.46 -9.22 -5.09
N PRO A 135 -1.32 -9.48 -6.08
CA PRO A 135 -2.76 -9.23 -5.98
C PRO A 135 -3.32 -9.80 -4.69
N TYR A 136 -4.16 -9.03 -3.98
CA TYR A 136 -4.75 -9.39 -2.68
C TYR A 136 -3.74 -9.68 -1.56
N LEU A 137 -2.44 -9.38 -1.75
CA LEU A 137 -1.34 -9.87 -0.90
C LEU A 137 -1.30 -11.42 -0.79
N HIS A 138 -1.89 -12.11 -1.77
CA HIS A 138 -2.01 -13.55 -1.80
C HIS A 138 -0.74 -14.17 -2.41
N GLU A 139 0.15 -14.64 -1.55
CA GLU A 139 1.44 -15.25 -1.95
C GLU A 139 1.38 -16.77 -2.17
N GLY A 140 0.18 -17.35 -2.17
CA GLY A 140 -0.04 -18.79 -2.33
C GLY A 140 -0.51 -19.46 -1.03
N GLU A 141 -1.54 -20.28 -1.18
CA GLU A 141 -2.19 -21.02 -0.09
C GLU A 141 -1.43 -22.30 0.31
N THR A 142 -0.35 -22.64 -0.41
CA THR A 142 0.58 -23.73 -0.08
C THR A 142 2.03 -23.23 -0.12
N LEU A 143 2.89 -23.85 0.70
CA LEU A 143 4.33 -23.53 0.71
C LEU A 143 4.99 -23.85 -0.65
N GLU A 144 4.50 -24.88 -1.33
CA GLU A 144 4.98 -25.25 -2.66
C GLU A 144 4.75 -24.12 -3.67
N LYS A 145 3.51 -23.60 -3.76
CA LYS A 145 3.20 -22.46 -4.64
C LYS A 145 3.99 -21.21 -4.27
N ARG A 146 4.00 -20.83 -2.98
CA ARG A 146 4.72 -19.65 -2.50
C ARG A 146 6.19 -19.71 -2.89
N ARG A 147 6.87 -20.81 -2.54
CA ARG A 147 8.30 -20.99 -2.81
C ARG A 147 8.60 -21.04 -4.29
N ALA A 148 7.76 -21.70 -5.10
CA ALA A 148 7.92 -21.75 -6.55
C ALA A 148 7.89 -20.34 -7.16
N VAL A 149 6.87 -19.54 -6.84
CA VAL A 149 6.75 -18.18 -7.39
C VAL A 149 7.85 -17.26 -6.85
N ARG A 150 8.18 -17.29 -5.54
CA ARG A 150 9.27 -16.45 -4.99
C ARG A 150 10.64 -16.81 -5.58
N ALA A 151 10.90 -18.10 -5.85
CA ALA A 151 12.11 -18.53 -6.55
C ALA A 151 12.14 -18.00 -7.99
N TRP A 152 11.04 -18.11 -8.72
CA TRP A 152 10.92 -17.57 -10.07
C TRP A 152 11.13 -16.05 -10.11
N LEU A 153 10.53 -15.31 -9.17
CA LEU A 153 10.72 -13.86 -9.06
C LEU A 153 12.18 -13.49 -8.87
N THR A 154 12.89 -14.22 -8.01
CA THR A 154 14.33 -14.01 -7.78
C THR A 154 15.13 -14.26 -9.05
N GLU A 155 14.88 -15.36 -9.75
CA GLU A 155 15.53 -15.70 -11.02
C GLU A 155 15.29 -14.63 -12.10
N HIS A 156 14.09 -14.05 -12.12
CA HIS A 156 13.67 -12.99 -13.06
C HIS A 156 13.94 -11.57 -12.53
N ARG A 157 14.74 -11.45 -11.47
CA ARG A 157 15.23 -10.19 -10.87
C ARG A 157 14.11 -9.26 -10.40
N TYR A 158 12.97 -9.83 -10.05
CA TYR A 158 11.92 -9.12 -9.34
C TYR A 158 12.29 -8.96 -7.86
N ARG A 159 11.85 -7.82 -7.31
CA ARG A 159 11.78 -7.57 -5.88
C ARG A 159 10.32 -7.61 -5.46
N ILE A 160 10.03 -8.23 -4.33
CA ILE A 160 8.69 -8.20 -3.77
C ILE A 160 8.55 -6.88 -3.02
N ALA A 161 7.48 -6.15 -3.31
CA ALA A 161 7.12 -4.93 -2.63
C ALA A 161 6.20 -5.27 -1.45
N GLU A 162 6.76 -5.88 -0.41
CA GLU A 162 6.04 -6.23 0.80
C GLU A 162 5.35 -5.00 1.41
N THR A 163 4.10 -5.17 1.84
CA THR A 163 3.39 -4.18 2.64
C THR A 163 3.66 -4.44 4.12
N ALA A 164 3.68 -3.40 4.94
CA ALA A 164 3.81 -3.54 6.40
C ALA A 164 2.68 -2.85 7.16
N MET A 165 1.80 -2.13 6.46
CA MET A 165 0.62 -1.50 7.02
C MET A 165 -0.47 -1.45 5.95
N ASP A 166 -1.67 -1.82 6.35
CA ASP A 166 -2.88 -1.79 5.52
C ASP A 166 -4.08 -1.48 6.42
N PHE A 167 -5.05 -0.73 5.93
CA PHE A 167 -6.31 -0.48 6.64
C PHE A 167 -7.53 -0.74 5.76
N ASN A 168 -7.31 -1.41 4.62
CA ASN A 168 -8.31 -1.75 3.61
C ASN A 168 -9.03 -0.50 3.06
N ASP A 169 -8.24 0.51 2.69
CA ASP A 169 -8.70 1.80 2.15
C ASP A 169 -9.68 1.63 0.97
N TYR A 170 -9.47 0.59 0.16
CA TYR A 170 -10.31 0.23 -0.97
C TYR A 170 -11.80 0.09 -0.63
N LEU A 171 -12.14 -0.30 0.60
CA LEU A 171 -13.53 -0.54 1.04
C LEU A 171 -14.42 0.70 0.93
N TRP A 172 -13.85 1.90 0.91
CA TRP A 172 -14.59 3.16 0.85
C TRP A 172 -14.93 3.63 -0.57
N ASN A 173 -14.28 3.10 -1.61
CA ASN A 173 -14.43 3.64 -2.97
C ASN A 173 -15.82 3.42 -3.58
N ASP A 174 -16.32 2.19 -3.49
CA ASP A 174 -17.64 1.84 -4.00
C ASP A 174 -18.78 2.56 -3.24
N PRO A 175 -18.83 2.58 -1.89
CA PRO A 175 -19.83 3.37 -1.18
C PRO A 175 -19.74 4.86 -1.51
N TYR A 176 -18.53 5.41 -1.66
CA TYR A 176 -18.40 6.82 -2.06
C TYR A 176 -19.04 7.08 -3.43
N ALA A 177 -18.80 6.23 -4.42
CA ALA A 177 -19.44 6.36 -5.73
C ALA A 177 -20.97 6.30 -5.64
N ARG A 178 -21.51 5.39 -4.81
CA ARG A 178 -22.96 5.28 -4.55
C ARG A 178 -23.53 6.53 -3.89
N CYS A 179 -22.85 7.08 -2.89
CA CYS A 179 -23.32 8.28 -2.17
C CYS A 179 -23.27 9.53 -3.05
N VAL A 180 -22.22 9.70 -3.86
CA VAL A 180 -22.12 10.80 -4.83
C VAL A 180 -23.29 10.76 -5.82
N ALA A 181 -23.63 9.57 -6.34
CA ALA A 181 -24.76 9.41 -7.26
C ALA A 181 -26.12 9.76 -6.64
N GLN A 182 -26.24 9.71 -5.32
CA GLN A 182 -27.45 10.04 -4.57
C GLN A 182 -27.44 11.43 -3.95
N HIS A 183 -26.34 12.18 -4.10
CA HIS A 183 -26.14 13.47 -3.42
C HIS A 183 -26.32 13.37 -1.89
N ASP A 184 -25.89 12.25 -1.29
CA ASP A 184 -26.00 12.01 0.15
C ASP A 184 -24.76 12.51 0.91
N ASP A 185 -24.69 13.83 1.11
CA ASP A 185 -23.58 14.49 1.80
C ASP A 185 -23.39 14.01 3.24
N LYS A 186 -24.47 13.57 3.90
CA LYS A 186 -24.40 13.04 5.27
C LYS A 186 -23.65 11.71 5.29
N SER A 187 -23.97 10.81 4.36
CA SER A 187 -23.25 9.55 4.24
C SER A 187 -21.82 9.76 3.76
N ILE A 188 -21.54 10.75 2.89
CA ILE A 188 -20.17 11.12 2.52
C ILE A 188 -19.37 11.60 3.74
N ALA A 189 -19.98 12.38 4.65
CA ALA A 189 -19.33 12.77 5.90
C ALA A 189 -19.04 11.56 6.82
N TYR A 190 -19.96 10.60 6.90
CA TYR A 190 -19.71 9.34 7.60
C TYR A 190 -18.53 8.55 7.00
N LEU A 191 -18.47 8.45 5.65
CA LEU A 191 -17.35 7.79 4.96
C LEU A 191 -16.03 8.49 5.28
N HIS A 192 -16.02 9.81 5.32
CA HIS A 192 -14.83 10.61 5.67
C HIS A 192 -14.32 10.28 7.07
N ASP A 193 -15.20 10.38 8.06
CA ASP A 193 -14.83 10.20 9.47
C ASP A 193 -14.40 8.76 9.76
N SER A 194 -15.12 7.78 9.20
CA SER A 194 -14.79 6.35 9.36
C SER A 194 -13.47 5.97 8.69
N TYR A 195 -13.10 6.61 7.58
CA TYR A 195 -11.83 6.35 6.89
C TYR A 195 -10.63 6.75 7.75
N LEU A 196 -10.62 8.00 8.25
CA LEU A 196 -9.53 8.48 9.10
C LEU A 196 -9.47 7.73 10.44
N ALA A 197 -10.62 7.45 11.05
CA ALA A 197 -10.68 6.67 12.29
C ALA A 197 -10.13 5.24 12.09
N THR A 198 -10.44 4.60 10.97
CA THR A 198 -9.91 3.25 10.67
C THR A 198 -8.41 3.31 10.38
N ALA A 199 -7.95 4.29 9.61
CA ALA A 199 -6.53 4.47 9.34
C ALA A 199 -5.72 4.69 10.64
N GLU A 200 -6.21 5.49 11.57
CA GLU A 200 -5.56 5.72 12.87
C GLU A 200 -5.56 4.46 13.76
N GLN A 201 -6.68 3.73 13.78
CA GLN A 201 -6.78 2.45 14.50
C GLN A 201 -5.76 1.44 13.97
N PHE A 202 -5.68 1.27 12.65
CA PHE A 202 -4.78 0.30 12.01
C PHE A 202 -3.32 0.75 12.08
N MET A 203 -3.03 2.05 12.00
CA MET A 203 -1.70 2.58 12.31
C MET A 203 -1.28 2.17 13.72
N THR A 204 -2.14 2.36 14.73
CA THR A 204 -1.84 1.95 16.12
C THR A 204 -1.62 0.44 16.23
N LEU A 205 -2.47 -0.35 15.57
CA LEU A 205 -2.38 -1.82 15.53
C LEU A 205 -1.03 -2.28 14.97
N PHE A 206 -0.65 -1.81 13.76
CA PHE A 206 0.59 -2.22 13.10
C PHE A 206 1.85 -1.71 13.81
N ARG A 207 1.77 -0.57 14.52
CA ARG A 207 2.84 -0.13 15.44
C ARG A 207 3.03 -1.08 16.62
N GLY A 208 1.95 -1.60 17.18
CA GLY A 208 1.99 -2.63 18.22
C GLY A 208 2.57 -3.95 17.69
N LEU A 209 2.01 -4.45 16.60
CA LEU A 209 2.44 -5.72 15.99
C LEU A 209 3.90 -5.69 15.54
N SER A 210 4.38 -4.58 15.00
CA SER A 210 5.79 -4.43 14.64
C SER A 210 6.71 -4.62 15.85
N LYS A 211 6.36 -4.05 17.02
CA LYS A 211 7.10 -4.26 18.27
C LYS A 211 7.03 -5.69 18.75
N ASP A 212 5.88 -6.34 18.65
CA ASP A 212 5.70 -7.74 19.06
C ASP A 212 6.53 -8.69 18.19
N VAL A 213 6.67 -8.40 16.89
CA VAL A 213 7.44 -9.21 15.93
C VAL A 213 8.93 -8.89 15.97
N TYR A 214 9.31 -7.63 15.87
CA TYR A 214 10.70 -7.19 15.65
C TYR A 214 11.36 -6.56 16.88
N GLY A 215 10.63 -6.38 17.98
CA GLY A 215 11.11 -5.69 19.18
C GLY A 215 11.20 -4.16 19.02
N HIS A 216 10.89 -3.63 17.84
CA HIS A 216 10.89 -2.20 17.50
C HIS A 216 9.95 -1.97 16.31
N GLU A 217 9.73 -0.69 15.97
CA GLU A 217 8.93 -0.33 14.79
C GLU A 217 9.82 -0.26 13.55
N ILE A 218 9.54 -1.08 12.54
CA ILE A 218 10.23 -1.04 11.24
C ILE A 218 9.69 0.11 10.38
N PRO A 219 10.46 0.65 9.41
CA PRO A 219 9.88 1.49 8.37
C PRO A 219 8.68 0.79 7.73
N TYR A 220 7.59 1.50 7.53
CA TYR A 220 6.36 0.92 7.01
C TYR A 220 6.24 1.14 5.50
N VAL A 221 5.67 0.17 4.80
CA VAL A 221 5.13 0.34 3.44
C VAL A 221 3.62 0.29 3.57
N LEU A 222 2.98 1.43 3.34
CA LEU A 222 1.53 1.59 3.37
C LEU A 222 0.92 1.18 2.03
N LEU A 223 0.00 0.23 2.08
CA LEU A 223 -0.87 -0.14 0.97
C LEU A 223 -1.98 0.91 0.82
N MET A 224 -2.12 1.45 -0.39
CA MET A 224 -3.24 2.29 -0.82
C MET A 224 -3.70 1.81 -2.20
N HIS A 225 -4.87 2.26 -2.66
CA HIS A 225 -5.36 2.01 -4.02
C HIS A 225 -5.62 3.32 -4.76
N LEU A 226 -5.58 3.32 -6.11
CA LEU A 226 -5.89 4.51 -6.91
C LEU A 226 -7.41 4.71 -7.09
N GLY A 227 -8.11 4.80 -5.97
CA GLY A 227 -9.55 4.99 -5.87
C GLY A 227 -9.97 6.46 -5.77
N ALA A 228 -11.24 6.74 -6.09
CA ALA A 228 -11.79 8.09 -6.02
C ALA A 228 -11.89 8.63 -4.58
N PHE A 229 -12.18 7.76 -3.61
CA PHE A 229 -12.23 8.18 -2.21
C PHE A 229 -10.83 8.31 -1.61
N ASP A 230 -9.90 7.43 -1.99
CA ASP A 230 -8.49 7.57 -1.59
C ASP A 230 -7.91 8.90 -2.08
N ALA A 231 -8.17 9.25 -3.34
CA ALA A 231 -7.76 10.54 -3.89
C ALA A 231 -8.35 11.75 -3.15
N LYS A 232 -9.58 11.62 -2.64
CA LYS A 232 -10.24 12.66 -1.83
C LYS A 232 -9.62 12.76 -0.43
N MET A 233 -9.33 11.63 0.20
CA MET A 233 -8.88 11.56 1.60
C MET A 233 -7.36 11.73 1.76
N LEU A 234 -6.58 11.53 0.70
CA LEU A 234 -5.11 11.54 0.74
C LEU A 234 -4.49 12.77 1.44
N PRO A 235 -4.96 14.02 1.24
CA PRO A 235 -4.38 15.17 1.95
C PRO A 235 -4.49 15.04 3.47
N GLU A 236 -5.65 14.61 3.97
CA GLU A 236 -5.92 14.47 5.39
C GLU A 236 -5.24 13.23 5.97
N LEU A 237 -5.17 12.15 5.20
CA LEU A 237 -4.41 10.96 5.58
C LEU A 237 -2.91 11.27 5.76
N ILE A 238 -2.30 12.00 4.83
CA ILE A 238 -0.90 12.43 4.95
C ILE A 238 -0.73 13.36 6.16
N ALA A 239 -1.65 14.29 6.38
CA ALA A 239 -1.61 15.18 7.54
C ALA A 239 -1.71 14.41 8.86
N MET A 240 -2.56 13.38 8.93
CA MET A 240 -2.69 12.47 10.06
C MET A 240 -1.37 11.74 10.32
N TYR A 241 -0.79 11.02 9.35
CA TYR A 241 0.50 10.35 9.58
C TYR A 241 1.60 11.34 10.02
N ARG A 242 1.63 12.53 9.43
CA ARG A 242 2.58 13.58 9.83
C ARG A 242 2.37 14.04 11.28
N SER A 243 1.12 14.20 11.73
CA SER A 243 0.82 14.60 13.12
C SER A 243 1.20 13.52 14.13
N HIS A 244 1.19 12.25 13.72
CA HIS A 244 1.71 11.11 14.50
C HIS A 244 3.24 10.93 14.38
N GLY A 245 3.94 11.92 13.83
CA GLY A 245 5.41 11.97 13.81
C GLY A 245 6.06 11.10 12.75
N PHE A 246 5.31 10.66 11.72
CA PHE A 246 5.89 9.93 10.61
C PHE A 246 6.69 10.84 9.68
N THR A 247 7.76 10.29 9.11
CA THR A 247 8.50 10.84 7.97
C THR A 247 8.27 9.99 6.73
N PHE A 248 8.18 10.64 5.58
CA PHE A 248 7.84 9.98 4.34
C PHE A 248 9.11 9.60 3.57
N VAL A 249 9.20 8.33 3.17
CA VAL A 249 10.36 7.75 2.47
C VAL A 249 9.93 7.03 1.19
N THR A 250 10.87 6.70 0.29
CA THR A 250 10.56 5.85 -0.88
C THR A 250 10.38 4.40 -0.46
N LEU A 251 9.78 3.58 -1.34
CA LEU A 251 9.67 2.13 -1.16
C LEU A 251 11.05 1.49 -0.91
N GLU A 252 12.07 1.88 -1.68
CA GLU A 252 13.42 1.33 -1.54
C GLU A 252 14.06 1.67 -0.21
N GLN A 253 13.81 2.88 0.31
CA GLN A 253 14.30 3.29 1.62
C GLN A 253 13.62 2.49 2.73
N ALA A 254 12.28 2.32 2.67
CA ALA A 254 11.56 1.51 3.64
C ALA A 254 12.03 0.04 3.62
N GLN A 255 12.10 -0.58 2.44
CA GLN A 255 12.53 -1.97 2.30
C GLN A 255 14.06 -2.19 2.40
N SER A 256 14.84 -1.15 2.72
CA SER A 256 16.25 -1.31 3.06
C SER A 256 16.45 -1.83 4.49
N ASP A 257 15.41 -1.79 5.31
CA ASP A 257 15.42 -2.37 6.65
C ASP A 257 15.57 -3.92 6.58
N PRO A 258 16.40 -4.55 7.43
CA PRO A 258 16.60 -6.00 7.43
C PRO A 258 15.32 -6.83 7.59
N ALA A 259 14.25 -6.29 8.18
CA ALA A 259 12.97 -6.99 8.28
C ALA A 259 12.43 -7.43 6.91
N TYR A 260 12.64 -6.62 5.87
CA TYR A 260 12.20 -6.89 4.49
C TYR A 260 13.08 -7.89 3.74
N ALA A 261 14.24 -8.25 4.29
CA ALA A 261 15.10 -9.29 3.71
C ALA A 261 14.70 -10.70 4.18
N HIS A 262 13.84 -10.81 5.19
CA HIS A 262 13.38 -12.08 5.73
C HIS A 262 12.06 -12.51 5.08
N ASP A 263 12.01 -13.74 4.57
CA ASP A 263 10.78 -14.41 4.15
C ASP A 263 10.24 -15.23 5.33
N PRO A 264 9.04 -14.94 5.86
CA PRO A 264 8.44 -15.74 6.94
C PRO A 264 8.13 -17.18 6.54
N ASP A 265 8.17 -17.49 5.23
CA ASP A 265 8.00 -18.82 4.64
C ASP A 265 6.75 -19.54 5.17
N ILE A 266 5.62 -18.82 5.14
CA ILE A 266 4.31 -19.29 5.57
C ILE A 266 3.29 -19.24 4.43
N ALA A 267 2.43 -20.26 4.36
CA ALA A 267 1.32 -20.32 3.42
C ALA A 267 0.05 -19.75 4.08
N LEU A 268 -0.53 -18.71 3.48
CA LEU A 268 -1.74 -18.06 3.98
C LEU A 268 -2.83 -18.11 2.91
N LYS A 269 -4.04 -18.47 3.34
CA LYS A 269 -5.22 -18.50 2.45
C LYS A 269 -5.75 -17.10 2.10
N TYR A 270 -5.56 -16.13 2.99
CA TYR A 270 -6.15 -14.80 2.90
C TYR A 270 -5.10 -13.68 2.77
N GLY A 271 -3.86 -14.06 2.44
CA GLY A 271 -2.73 -13.13 2.37
C GLY A 271 -2.45 -12.40 3.68
N GLY A 272 -1.71 -11.30 3.55
CA GLY A 272 -1.43 -10.38 4.63
C GLY A 272 -0.16 -9.56 4.37
N THR A 273 -0.05 -8.45 5.07
CA THR A 273 1.20 -7.68 5.17
C THR A 273 2.34 -8.56 5.72
N LEU A 274 3.59 -8.15 5.52
CA LEU A 274 4.77 -8.81 6.09
C LEU A 274 4.65 -9.01 7.61
N ILE A 275 4.10 -8.02 8.32
CA ILE A 275 3.89 -8.08 9.76
C ILE A 275 2.86 -9.16 10.12
N GLU A 276 1.75 -9.24 9.38
CA GLU A 276 0.74 -10.30 9.58
C GLU A 276 1.29 -11.70 9.27
N GLN A 277 2.10 -11.82 8.22
CA GLN A 277 2.77 -13.07 7.88
C GLN A 277 3.69 -13.53 9.01
N GLU A 278 4.47 -12.63 9.60
CA GLU A 278 5.31 -12.90 10.75
C GLU A 278 4.53 -13.23 12.02
N VAL A 279 3.43 -12.51 12.29
CA VAL A 279 2.53 -12.81 13.40
C VAL A 279 1.99 -14.24 13.28
N ALA A 280 1.56 -14.63 12.08
CA ALA A 280 1.08 -15.97 11.80
C ALA A 280 2.19 -17.02 11.95
N ALA A 281 3.37 -16.78 11.37
CA ALA A 281 4.53 -17.70 11.44
C ALA A 281 4.99 -17.94 12.88
N ARG A 282 4.98 -16.89 13.71
CA ARG A 282 5.39 -16.93 15.13
C ARG A 282 4.27 -17.31 16.08
N LYS A 283 3.04 -17.50 15.57
CA LYS A 283 1.83 -17.77 16.35
C LYS A 283 1.57 -16.72 17.43
N ILE A 284 1.90 -15.46 17.12
CA ILE A 284 1.58 -14.32 17.97
C ILE A 284 0.06 -14.10 17.92
N ARG A 285 -0.54 -13.73 19.05
CA ARG A 285 -1.97 -13.43 19.11
C ARG A 285 -2.25 -12.13 18.38
N PHE A 286 -3.01 -12.19 17.29
CA PHE A 286 -3.50 -10.99 16.61
C PHE A 286 -4.51 -10.25 17.50
N PRO A 287 -4.33 -8.95 17.78
CA PRO A 287 -5.28 -8.17 18.54
C PRO A 287 -6.64 -8.07 17.84
N ALA A 288 -7.71 -8.08 18.63
CA ALA A 288 -9.04 -7.81 18.09
C ALA A 288 -9.06 -6.38 17.52
N ASN A 289 -9.62 -6.25 16.32
CA ASN A 289 -9.74 -5.00 15.58
C ASN A 289 -11.09 -5.02 14.85
N HIS A 290 -11.51 -3.86 14.37
CA HIS A 290 -12.78 -3.71 13.65
C HIS A 290 -12.56 -2.98 12.33
N LEU A 291 -13.00 -3.60 11.24
CA LEU A 291 -13.21 -2.96 9.95
C LEU A 291 -14.72 -2.79 9.75
N PRO A 292 -15.20 -1.61 9.32
CA PRO A 292 -16.62 -1.35 9.14
C PRO A 292 -17.15 -1.93 7.81
N GLU A 293 -16.76 -3.15 7.44
CA GLU A 293 -17.09 -3.76 6.13
C GLU A 293 -18.60 -3.84 5.89
N LYS A 294 -19.37 -4.26 6.91
CA LYS A 294 -20.82 -4.43 6.80
C LYS A 294 -21.51 -3.08 6.64
N GLU A 295 -21.07 -2.10 7.41
CA GLU A 295 -21.55 -0.73 7.36
C GLU A 295 -21.27 -0.14 5.98
N LEU A 296 -20.02 -0.23 5.50
CA LEU A 296 -19.61 0.27 4.18
C LEU A 296 -20.33 -0.44 3.03
N ALA A 297 -20.64 -1.73 3.15
CA ALA A 297 -21.39 -2.47 2.16
C ALA A 297 -22.84 -1.96 2.00
N GLU A 298 -23.44 -1.42 3.06
CA GLU A 298 -24.84 -0.99 3.09
C GLU A 298 -25.01 0.53 2.92
N VAL A 299 -23.97 1.33 3.20
CA VAL A 299 -24.02 2.79 3.02
C VAL A 299 -24.39 3.15 1.58
N CYS A 300 -25.39 4.03 1.44
CA CYS A 300 -25.93 4.48 0.16
C CYS A 300 -26.34 3.34 -0.79
N LYS A 301 -26.68 2.15 -0.28
CA LYS A 301 -27.19 1.07 -1.10
C LYS A 301 -28.67 1.33 -1.39
N ALA A 302 -29.06 1.21 -2.67
CA ALA A 302 -30.46 1.31 -3.03
C ALA A 302 -31.26 0.20 -2.30
N PRO A 303 -32.48 0.49 -1.82
CA PRO A 303 -33.32 -0.55 -1.19
C PRO A 303 -33.54 -1.69 -2.19
N ALA A 304 -33.48 -2.93 -1.69
CA ALA A 304 -33.79 -4.11 -2.49
C ALA A 304 -35.21 -3.98 -3.05
N LYS A 305 -35.35 -4.17 -4.36
CA LYS A 305 -36.66 -4.19 -5.04
C LYS A 305 -37.42 -5.46 -4.74
#